data_AF-A0AAD9VDU8-F1
#
_entry.id   AF-A0AAD9VDU8-F1
#
_cell.length_a   1.000
_cell.length_b   1.000
_cell.length_c   1.000
_cell.angle_alpha   90.00
_cell.angle_beta   90.00
_cell.angle_gamma   90.00
#
_symmetry.space_group_name_H-M   'P 1'
#
loop_
_entity.id
_entity.type
_entity.pdbx_description
1 polymer ?
#
loop_
_entity_poly.entity_id
_entity_poly.type
_entity_poly.pdbx_seq_one_letter_code
_entity_poly.pdbx_strand_id
1 'polypeptide(L)'
;MKIYQLIVLGALFLAQQRFFAHCIFLPWFSSKNDSDGFKIPMSLVELKKGGEKLQELKNITKRVSLDARCFSEDSDDMPISFAFHKNLPYAYFHTGKSKHLQIQGMIPGLLSDILDYCCPGGAKKVQFAKLLKKPADAEDRITSKMVNEYDFTFPIHAPATSRSFRDHPFIPLVRVPSVVFLAYDGNERTSKTHAIATTILKAWPIMVFILLTATFSGIIIWFLDHRQNPQEFPQSFLKGIWEGFWWALVTMTTVGYGDRSPKSTLGRVFCIFWIITGLIIISIFIAMVTAALAAATHPHFPIHGSLIGVVNGSEEYQLGVLMNAQMEIFHKVYDITDALLKSEIDGAFFDSFMITAHLNLIKDHPGFRVERTIEHPVTYGMVLAGNSSKMEACARRYVENYPRKVFQRIADHLKPLKNPNDEISQEVKAAEGLFYEEGTFKLIVYCGLGILAFLSIAGLIYEFAVKKYLLAKQTANENSYHNVEMANRPNSEEPSREGEFDELLQDYKSFHDSWVERCKKLQGKPLHGC
;
A
#
# COMPACT_ATOMS: atom_id res chain seq x y z
N MET A 1 -9.68 -25.11 52.73
CA MET A 1 -10.44 -24.08 51.99
C MET A 1 -10.11 -24.24 50.52
N LYS A 2 -11.08 -24.68 49.71
CA LYS A 2 -10.86 -25.28 48.38
C LYS A 2 -10.78 -24.23 47.27
N ILE A 3 -9.95 -24.52 46.26
CA ILE A 3 -9.70 -23.80 44.98
C ILE A 3 -10.97 -23.21 44.32
N TYR A 4 -12.13 -23.80 44.57
CA TYR A 4 -13.44 -23.30 44.13
C TYR A 4 -13.75 -21.87 44.61
N GLN A 5 -13.32 -21.46 45.81
CA GLN A 5 -13.54 -20.10 46.29
C GLN A 5 -12.69 -19.05 45.56
N LEU A 6 -11.50 -19.43 45.07
CA LEU A 6 -10.64 -18.53 44.28
C LEU A 6 -11.18 -18.32 42.87
N ILE A 7 -11.76 -19.36 42.26
CA ILE A 7 -12.36 -19.27 40.92
C ILE A 7 -13.64 -18.42 40.96
N VAL A 8 -14.44 -18.57 42.01
CA VAL A 8 -15.67 -17.77 42.18
C VAL A 8 -15.34 -16.29 42.47
N LEU A 9 -14.31 -16.00 43.29
CA LEU A 9 -13.84 -14.62 43.49
C LEU A 9 -13.22 -14.01 42.20
N GLY A 10 -12.48 -14.80 41.43
CA GLY A 10 -11.91 -14.35 40.15
C GLY A 10 -12.97 -14.05 39.08
N ALA A 11 -14.03 -14.85 39.01
CA ALA A 11 -15.14 -14.64 38.10
C ALA A 11 -15.99 -13.41 38.49
N LEU A 12 -16.19 -13.16 39.80
CA LEU A 12 -16.89 -11.97 40.30
C LEU A 12 -16.09 -10.68 40.03
N PHE A 13 -14.75 -10.72 40.14
CA PHE A 13 -13.90 -9.56 39.86
C PHE A 13 -13.86 -9.20 38.36
N LEU A 14 -13.89 -10.19 37.47
CA LEU A 14 -13.96 -9.98 36.01
C LEU A 14 -15.35 -9.53 35.54
N ALA A 15 -16.42 -9.97 36.21
CA ALA A 15 -17.78 -9.51 35.91
C ALA A 15 -18.01 -8.04 36.33
N GLN A 16 -17.38 -7.59 37.42
CA GLN A 16 -17.52 -6.24 37.96
C GLN A 16 -16.74 -5.19 37.14
N GLN A 17 -15.64 -5.58 36.48
CA GLN A 17 -14.87 -4.72 35.56
C GLN A 17 -15.61 -4.40 34.26
N ARG A 18 -16.48 -5.30 33.76
CA ARG A 18 -17.27 -5.06 32.54
C ARG A 18 -18.47 -4.11 32.77
N PHE A 19 -18.98 -4.02 34.00
CA PHE A 19 -20.15 -3.18 34.30
C PHE A 19 -19.81 -1.70 34.54
N PHE A 20 -18.59 -1.37 34.97
CA PHE A 20 -18.18 0.02 35.22
C PHE A 20 -17.54 0.74 34.03
N ALA A 21 -17.20 0.04 32.95
CA ALA A 21 -16.59 0.64 31.75
C ALA A 21 -17.60 1.27 30.77
N HIS A 22 -18.90 1.08 30.96
CA HIS A 22 -19.96 1.58 30.04
C HIS A 22 -20.78 2.77 30.56
N CYS A 23 -20.43 3.37 31.71
CA CYS A 23 -21.23 4.46 32.30
C CYS A 23 -20.54 5.84 32.36
N ILE A 24 -19.38 6.07 31.74
CA ILE A 24 -18.73 7.41 31.79
C ILE A 24 -18.41 8.02 30.42
N PHE A 25 -18.62 7.30 29.33
CA PHE A 25 -18.62 7.91 28.00
C PHE A 25 -19.99 7.70 27.37
N LEU A 26 -20.90 8.64 27.63
CA LEU A 26 -21.93 8.95 26.64
C LEU A 26 -21.17 9.48 25.43
N PRO A 27 -21.08 8.74 24.31
CA PRO A 27 -20.65 9.36 23.09
C PRO A 27 -21.73 10.39 22.78
N TRP A 28 -21.39 11.67 22.87
CA TRP A 28 -22.27 12.75 22.42
C TRP A 28 -22.30 12.70 20.89
N PHE A 29 -22.92 11.66 20.35
CA PHE A 29 -23.46 11.69 19.00
C PHE A 29 -24.71 12.55 19.09
N SER A 30 -24.53 13.85 18.85
CA SER A 30 -25.64 14.69 18.42
C SER A 30 -26.29 13.99 17.23
N SER A 31 -27.51 13.50 17.41
CA SER A 31 -28.35 13.01 16.33
C SER A 31 -28.31 14.05 15.21
N LYS A 32 -27.91 13.65 13.99
CA LYS A 32 -27.95 14.52 12.79
C LYS A 32 -29.36 15.07 12.68
N ASN A 33 -29.56 16.30 13.14
CA ASN A 33 -30.86 16.92 13.11
C ASN A 33 -31.21 17.22 11.65
N ASP A 34 -32.43 16.84 11.26
CA ASP A 34 -33.10 17.19 9.99
C ASP A 34 -33.29 18.72 9.79
N SER A 35 -32.69 19.55 10.64
CA SER A 35 -32.66 21.02 10.58
C SER A 35 -31.47 21.58 9.80
N ASP A 36 -30.54 20.74 9.35
CA ASP A 36 -29.33 21.21 8.67
C ASP A 36 -29.66 21.66 7.24
N GLY A 37 -29.66 22.97 7.04
CA GLY A 37 -29.82 23.64 5.75
C GLY A 37 -31.21 24.24 5.50
N PHE A 38 -31.62 24.35 4.23
CA PHE A 38 -32.80 25.12 3.83
C PHE A 38 -33.88 24.23 3.20
N LYS A 39 -35.15 24.50 3.51
CA LYS A 39 -36.31 23.84 2.90
C LYS A 39 -37.05 24.84 2.02
N ILE A 40 -36.89 24.72 0.71
CA ILE A 40 -37.47 25.67 -0.25
C ILE A 40 -38.54 24.97 -1.10
N PRO A 41 -39.75 25.52 -1.25
CA PRO A 41 -40.75 24.98 -2.17
C PRO A 41 -40.20 24.87 -3.59
N MET A 42 -40.45 23.74 -4.27
CA MET A 42 -39.92 23.50 -5.62
C MET A 42 -40.39 24.57 -6.64
N SER A 43 -41.54 25.21 -6.40
CA SER A 43 -42.06 26.34 -7.19
C SER A 43 -41.23 27.63 -7.05
N LEU A 44 -40.48 27.77 -5.95
CA LEU A 44 -39.59 28.89 -5.65
C LEU A 44 -38.11 28.54 -5.88
N VAL A 45 -37.84 27.38 -6.46
CA VAL A 45 -36.50 27.04 -6.96
C VAL A 45 -36.48 27.28 -8.46
N GLU A 46 -35.64 28.19 -8.92
CA GLU A 46 -35.48 28.47 -10.34
C GLU A 46 -34.77 27.29 -11.04
N LEU A 47 -35.56 26.40 -11.67
CA LEU A 47 -35.06 25.35 -12.56
C LEU A 47 -35.18 25.73 -14.06
N LYS A 48 -36.20 26.54 -14.41
CA LYS A 48 -36.54 27.09 -15.75
C LYS A 48 -37.20 28.48 -15.59
N LYS A 49 -37.86 29.04 -16.62
CA LYS A 49 -38.62 30.31 -16.51
C LYS A 49 -39.54 30.27 -15.29
N GLY A 50 -39.22 31.07 -14.28
CA GLY A 50 -39.90 31.11 -13.00
C GLY A 50 -41.35 31.57 -13.09
N GLY A 51 -42.19 31.07 -12.19
CA GLY A 51 -43.57 31.56 -12.02
C GLY A 51 -43.63 33.01 -11.53
N GLU A 52 -44.82 33.62 -11.60
CA GLU A 52 -45.06 35.03 -11.27
C GLU A 52 -44.53 35.42 -9.88
N LYS A 53 -44.85 34.63 -8.85
CA LYS A 53 -44.35 34.81 -7.48
C LYS A 53 -42.82 34.79 -7.37
N LEU A 54 -42.14 33.96 -8.17
CA LEU A 54 -40.67 33.92 -8.16
C LEU A 54 -40.09 35.20 -8.77
N GLN A 55 -40.74 35.76 -9.80
CA GLN A 55 -40.28 37.02 -10.40
C GLN A 55 -40.54 38.22 -9.50
N GLU A 56 -41.62 38.21 -8.74
CA GLU A 56 -41.87 39.22 -7.71
C GLU A 56 -40.75 39.25 -6.68
N LEU A 57 -40.38 38.09 -6.10
CA LEU A 57 -39.29 37.97 -5.13
C LEU A 57 -37.92 38.39 -5.72
N LYS A 58 -37.66 38.04 -6.97
CA LYS A 58 -36.45 38.49 -7.68
C LYS A 58 -36.43 40.00 -7.91
N ASN A 59 -37.57 40.61 -8.21
CA ASN A 59 -37.67 42.06 -8.38
C ASN A 59 -37.41 42.79 -7.05
N ILE A 60 -37.86 42.25 -5.92
CA ILE A 60 -37.53 42.78 -4.59
C ILE A 60 -36.02 42.72 -4.34
N THR A 61 -35.41 41.55 -4.60
CA THR A 61 -33.97 41.32 -4.43
C THR A 61 -33.12 42.29 -5.28
N LYS A 62 -33.56 42.59 -6.50
CA LYS A 62 -32.89 43.56 -7.39
C LYS A 62 -33.04 45.01 -6.94
N ARG A 63 -34.18 45.37 -6.34
CA ARG A 63 -34.48 46.75 -5.92
C ARG A 63 -33.86 47.11 -4.58
N VAL A 64 -33.83 46.15 -3.65
CA VAL A 64 -33.42 46.39 -2.26
C VAL A 64 -32.17 45.56 -1.93
N SER A 65 -31.11 46.25 -1.54
CA SER A 65 -29.84 45.65 -1.17
C SER A 65 -29.98 44.65 -0.02
N LEU A 66 -29.07 43.67 0.04
CA LEU A 66 -29.02 42.69 1.11
C LEU A 66 -28.87 43.37 2.49
N ASP A 67 -28.04 44.42 2.57
CA ASP A 67 -27.84 45.17 3.80
C ASP A 67 -29.13 45.84 4.29
N ALA A 68 -29.90 46.45 3.39
CA ALA A 68 -31.19 47.04 3.77
C ALA A 68 -32.16 45.96 4.28
N ARG A 69 -32.25 44.81 3.60
CA ARG A 69 -33.15 43.70 4.00
C ARG A 69 -32.77 42.99 5.30
N CYS A 70 -31.56 43.22 5.83
CA CYS A 70 -31.12 42.61 7.09
C CYS A 70 -30.89 43.60 8.23
N PHE A 71 -30.63 44.87 7.95
CA PHE A 71 -30.27 45.84 8.99
C PHE A 71 -31.20 47.07 9.06
N SER A 72 -32.27 47.13 8.27
CA SER A 72 -33.29 48.19 8.41
C SER A 72 -34.35 47.82 9.44
N GLU A 73 -34.99 48.82 10.04
CA GLU A 73 -36.08 48.64 11.02
C GLU A 73 -37.31 47.96 10.39
N ASP A 74 -37.62 48.22 9.11
CA ASP A 74 -38.75 47.60 8.37
C ASP A 74 -38.39 46.26 7.69
N SER A 75 -37.41 45.52 8.21
CA SER A 75 -36.82 44.39 7.49
C SER A 75 -37.47 43.02 7.73
N ASP A 76 -38.43 42.90 8.65
CA ASP A 76 -38.86 41.61 9.20
C ASP A 76 -39.39 40.59 8.16
N ASP A 77 -40.06 41.06 7.09
CA ASP A 77 -40.67 40.19 6.07
C ASP A 77 -39.90 40.13 4.73
N MET A 78 -38.71 40.75 4.64
CA MET A 78 -37.99 40.81 3.37
C MET A 78 -37.31 39.48 3.02
N PRO A 79 -37.50 38.96 1.79
CA PRO A 79 -36.98 37.65 1.40
C PRO A 79 -35.47 37.69 1.20
N ILE A 80 -34.79 36.59 1.52
CA ILE A 80 -33.38 36.31 1.20
C ILE A 80 -33.33 35.15 0.20
N SER A 81 -32.31 35.17 -0.64
CA SER A 81 -32.16 34.25 -1.76
C SER A 81 -30.73 33.78 -1.97
N PHE A 82 -30.55 32.61 -2.60
CA PHE A 82 -29.22 32.18 -2.99
C PHE A 82 -29.22 31.36 -4.28
N ALA A 83 -28.09 31.36 -4.97
CA ALA A 83 -27.79 30.48 -6.09
C ALA A 83 -26.75 29.44 -5.66
N PHE A 84 -26.98 28.18 -6.02
CA PHE A 84 -26.06 27.11 -5.67
C PHE A 84 -25.96 26.03 -6.73
N HIS A 85 -24.82 25.35 -6.80
CA HIS A 85 -24.68 24.11 -7.58
C HIS A 85 -24.41 22.92 -6.67
N LYS A 86 -24.69 21.72 -7.17
CA LYS A 86 -24.39 20.48 -6.45
C LYS A 86 -22.87 20.23 -6.48
N ASN A 87 -22.26 20.18 -5.31
CA ASN A 87 -20.87 19.76 -5.09
C ASN A 87 -20.74 19.15 -3.69
N LEU A 88 -20.71 17.81 -3.59
CA LEU A 88 -20.65 17.12 -2.30
C LEU A 88 -19.22 17.11 -1.75
N PRO A 89 -18.99 17.36 -0.44
CA PRO A 89 -19.97 17.55 0.64
C PRO A 89 -20.39 19.01 0.91
N TYR A 90 -19.91 19.98 0.11
CA TYR A 90 -20.10 21.42 0.35
C TYR A 90 -21.55 21.89 0.24
N ALA A 91 -22.25 21.47 -0.81
CA ALA A 91 -23.65 21.79 -1.07
C ALA A 91 -24.29 20.68 -1.91
N TYR A 92 -25.40 20.15 -1.44
CA TYR A 92 -26.20 19.17 -2.16
C TYR A 92 -27.67 19.33 -1.80
N PHE A 93 -28.54 18.59 -2.48
CA PHE A 93 -29.95 18.62 -2.20
C PHE A 93 -30.55 17.23 -2.31
N HIS A 94 -31.62 17.03 -1.55
CA HIS A 94 -32.48 15.87 -1.63
C HIS A 94 -33.89 16.32 -2.01
N THR A 95 -34.46 15.66 -3.01
CA THR A 95 -35.89 15.78 -3.31
C THR A 95 -36.63 14.83 -2.39
N GLY A 96 -37.22 15.36 -1.32
CA GLY A 96 -38.08 14.58 -0.42
C GLY A 96 -39.39 14.17 -1.09
N LYS A 97 -40.19 13.34 -0.41
CA LYS A 97 -41.57 13.01 -0.84
C LYS A 97 -42.52 14.23 -0.83
N SER A 98 -42.09 15.36 -0.28
CA SER A 98 -42.82 16.63 -0.21
C SER A 98 -42.49 17.54 -1.41
N LYS A 99 -43.35 18.54 -1.70
CA LYS A 99 -43.13 19.56 -2.76
C LYS A 99 -41.99 20.55 -2.42
N HIS A 100 -41.04 20.16 -1.58
CA HIS A 100 -39.93 20.98 -1.10
C HIS A 100 -38.59 20.35 -1.46
N LEU A 101 -37.64 21.20 -1.81
CA LEU A 101 -36.24 20.88 -2.00
C LEU A 101 -35.51 21.10 -0.68
N GLN A 102 -34.89 20.05 -0.13
CA GLN A 102 -34.07 20.15 1.07
C GLN A 102 -32.61 20.30 0.66
N ILE A 103 -32.04 21.48 0.92
CA ILE A 103 -30.70 21.87 0.53
C ILE A 103 -29.81 21.74 1.76
N GLN A 104 -28.74 20.96 1.67
CA GLN A 104 -27.89 20.59 2.80
C GLN A 104 -26.41 20.60 2.39
N GLY A 105 -25.53 20.44 3.37
CA GLY A 105 -24.08 20.46 3.17
C GLY A 105 -23.41 21.45 4.12
N MET A 106 -22.08 21.52 4.01
CA MET A 106 -21.28 22.40 4.87
C MET A 106 -21.67 23.87 4.73
N ILE A 107 -21.74 24.38 3.49
CA ILE A 107 -21.97 25.80 3.24
C ILE A 107 -23.41 26.22 3.56
N PRO A 108 -24.47 25.48 3.15
CA PRO A 108 -25.83 25.79 3.58
C PRO A 108 -26.00 25.84 5.10
N GLY A 109 -25.36 24.91 5.83
CA GLY A 109 -25.39 24.91 7.30
C GLY A 109 -24.71 26.16 7.88
N LEU A 110 -23.50 26.48 7.40
CA LEU A 110 -22.77 27.69 7.82
C LEU A 110 -23.53 28.98 7.47
N LEU A 111 -24.17 29.05 6.30
CA LEU A 111 -24.97 30.19 5.88
C LEU A 111 -26.18 30.37 6.81
N SER A 112 -26.84 29.29 7.23
CA SER A 112 -27.92 29.35 8.21
C SER A 112 -27.44 29.99 9.51
N ASP A 113 -26.31 29.53 10.04
CA ASP A 113 -25.76 30.06 11.29
C ASP A 113 -25.32 31.54 11.17
N ILE A 114 -24.75 31.92 10.02
CA ILE A 114 -24.38 33.31 9.72
C ILE A 114 -25.62 34.20 9.64
N LEU A 115 -26.68 33.74 8.96
CA LEU A 115 -27.92 34.51 8.84
C LEU A 115 -28.59 34.69 10.21
N ASP A 116 -28.65 33.64 11.03
CA ASP A 116 -29.20 33.70 12.39
C ASP A 116 -28.41 34.65 13.30
N TYR A 117 -27.11 34.82 13.07
CA TYR A 117 -26.26 35.76 13.80
C TYR A 117 -26.36 37.20 13.28
N CYS A 118 -26.44 37.38 11.97
CA CYS A 118 -26.31 38.70 11.33
C CYS A 118 -27.63 39.39 11.00
N CYS A 119 -28.70 38.64 10.78
CA CYS A 119 -29.96 39.16 10.24
C CYS A 119 -31.12 38.82 11.18
N PRO A 120 -31.91 39.80 11.67
CA PRO A 120 -33.16 39.53 12.38
C PRO A 120 -34.08 38.66 11.53
N GLY A 121 -34.72 37.64 12.12
CA GLY A 121 -35.49 36.63 11.37
C GLY A 121 -34.65 35.50 10.75
N GLY A 122 -33.32 35.69 10.68
CA GLY A 122 -32.34 34.63 10.43
C GLY A 122 -32.56 33.81 9.17
N ALA A 123 -32.27 32.52 9.26
CA ALA A 123 -32.42 31.55 8.17
C ALA A 123 -33.86 31.41 7.66
N LYS A 124 -34.88 31.80 8.44
CA LYS A 124 -36.30 31.73 8.04
C LYS A 124 -36.65 32.72 6.93
N LYS A 125 -35.86 33.78 6.76
CA LYS A 125 -36.03 34.75 5.66
C LYS A 125 -35.66 34.19 4.30
N VAL A 126 -34.98 33.04 4.23
CA VAL A 126 -34.64 32.40 2.96
C VAL A 126 -35.91 31.83 2.31
N GLN A 127 -36.35 32.42 1.20
CA GLN A 127 -37.61 32.06 0.55
C GLN A 127 -37.46 31.35 -0.80
N PHE A 128 -36.39 31.64 -1.54
CA PHE A 128 -36.22 31.14 -2.90
C PHE A 128 -34.74 30.93 -3.26
N ALA A 129 -34.49 30.06 -4.23
CA ALA A 129 -33.12 29.74 -4.65
C ALA A 129 -33.02 29.43 -6.14
N LYS A 130 -31.79 29.38 -6.65
CA LYS A 130 -31.49 28.90 -8.00
C LYS A 130 -30.56 27.71 -7.96
N LEU A 131 -30.94 26.65 -8.67
CA LEU A 131 -30.07 25.50 -8.87
C LEU A 131 -29.29 25.70 -10.18
N LEU A 132 -27.97 25.79 -10.03
CA LEU A 132 -27.02 25.88 -11.12
C LEU A 132 -26.57 24.47 -11.52
N LYS A 133 -26.28 24.26 -12.81
CA LYS A 133 -25.96 22.93 -13.32
C LYS A 133 -24.50 22.57 -13.09
N LYS A 134 -23.60 23.56 -13.24
CA LYS A 134 -22.15 23.37 -13.17
C LYS A 134 -21.49 24.44 -12.28
N PRO A 135 -20.30 24.16 -11.71
CA PRO A 135 -19.49 25.16 -11.01
C PRO A 135 -19.21 26.41 -11.86
N ALA A 136 -18.85 26.22 -13.13
CA ALA A 136 -18.62 27.33 -14.07
C ALA A 136 -19.83 28.29 -14.21
N ASP A 137 -21.07 27.77 -14.17
CA ASP A 137 -22.28 28.59 -14.23
C ASP A 137 -22.38 29.54 -13.02
N ALA A 138 -21.82 29.17 -11.87
CA ALA A 138 -21.80 30.01 -10.68
C ALA A 138 -20.85 31.19 -10.86
N GLU A 139 -19.67 30.95 -11.43
CA GLU A 139 -18.71 32.01 -11.73
C GLU A 139 -19.21 32.98 -12.81
N ASP A 140 -19.76 32.46 -13.91
CA ASP A 140 -20.26 33.26 -15.03
C ASP A 140 -21.37 34.21 -14.60
N ARG A 141 -22.18 33.80 -13.61
CA ARG A 141 -23.22 34.65 -13.01
C ARG A 141 -22.67 35.75 -12.12
N ILE A 142 -21.45 35.60 -11.60
CA ILE A 142 -20.81 36.62 -10.78
C ILE A 142 -20.23 37.76 -11.65
N THR A 143 -20.62 37.84 -12.93
CA THR A 143 -20.41 39.01 -13.76
C THR A 143 -21.40 40.13 -13.40
N SER A 144 -20.96 41.39 -13.53
CA SER A 144 -21.64 42.59 -13.00
C SER A 144 -23.14 42.74 -13.33
N LYS A 145 -23.65 42.07 -14.37
CA LYS A 145 -25.06 42.13 -14.79
C LYS A 145 -25.99 41.14 -14.06
N MET A 146 -25.48 40.05 -13.48
CA MET A 146 -26.31 38.97 -12.91
C MET A 146 -26.07 38.70 -11.42
N VAL A 147 -25.07 39.33 -10.81
CA VAL A 147 -24.72 39.13 -9.39
C VAL A 147 -25.87 39.51 -8.45
N ASN A 148 -26.54 40.63 -8.71
CA ASN A 148 -27.61 41.13 -7.85
C ASN A 148 -28.96 40.42 -8.07
N GLU A 149 -28.99 39.30 -8.81
CA GLU A 149 -30.21 38.48 -8.92
C GLU A 149 -30.47 37.60 -7.70
N TYR A 150 -29.42 37.25 -6.95
CA TYR A 150 -29.47 36.42 -5.75
C TYR A 150 -28.49 36.98 -4.72
N ASP A 151 -28.80 36.79 -3.43
CA ASP A 151 -28.00 37.41 -2.36
C ASP A 151 -26.67 36.71 -2.10
N PHE A 152 -26.67 35.38 -2.23
CA PHE A 152 -25.49 34.55 -2.03
C PHE A 152 -25.30 33.60 -3.20
N THR A 153 -24.06 33.36 -3.61
CA THR A 153 -23.70 32.33 -4.60
C THR A 153 -22.62 31.41 -4.04
N PHE A 154 -22.85 30.09 -4.04
CA PHE A 154 -21.93 29.11 -3.46
C PHE A 154 -22.10 27.68 -4.04
N PRO A 155 -21.14 26.76 -3.85
CA PRO A 155 -19.74 27.03 -3.51
C PRO A 155 -19.04 27.80 -4.62
N ILE A 156 -18.15 28.72 -4.24
CA ILE A 156 -17.18 29.35 -5.14
C ILE A 156 -15.80 29.08 -4.57
N HIS A 157 -14.84 28.73 -5.43
CA HIS A 157 -13.45 28.56 -5.02
C HIS A 157 -12.67 29.86 -5.30
N ALA A 158 -11.81 30.23 -4.35
CA ALA A 158 -10.88 31.35 -4.51
C ALA A 158 -9.69 31.15 -3.55
N PRO A 159 -8.56 31.83 -3.78
CA PRO A 159 -7.47 31.85 -2.81
C PRO A 159 -7.95 32.28 -1.42
N ALA A 160 -7.41 31.68 -0.36
CA ALA A 160 -7.86 31.93 1.01
C ALA A 160 -7.68 33.39 1.48
N THR A 161 -6.77 34.12 0.85
CA THR A 161 -6.48 35.55 1.10
C THR A 161 -7.43 36.49 0.35
N SER A 162 -8.18 35.99 -0.62
CA SER A 162 -9.10 36.78 -1.42
C SER A 162 -10.23 37.32 -0.55
N ARG A 163 -10.44 38.64 -0.61
CA ARG A 163 -11.58 39.32 0.01
C ARG A 163 -12.73 39.54 -0.97
N SER A 164 -12.43 39.51 -2.26
CA SER A 164 -13.38 39.68 -3.33
C SER A 164 -13.20 38.60 -4.40
N PHE A 165 -14.26 38.36 -5.15
CA PHE A 165 -14.28 37.55 -6.36
C PHE A 165 -14.98 38.36 -7.44
N ARG A 166 -14.28 38.68 -8.54
CA ARG A 166 -14.78 39.53 -9.66
C ARG A 166 -15.48 40.82 -9.15
N ASP A 167 -14.80 41.57 -8.28
CA ASP A 167 -15.28 42.81 -7.65
C ASP A 167 -16.46 42.69 -6.67
N HIS A 168 -16.86 41.46 -6.31
CA HIS A 168 -17.92 41.20 -5.34
C HIS A 168 -17.38 40.62 -4.03
N PRO A 169 -18.00 40.89 -2.87
CA PRO A 169 -17.52 40.39 -1.59
C PRO A 169 -17.49 38.86 -1.53
N PHE A 170 -16.35 38.29 -1.16
CA PHE A 170 -16.16 36.85 -0.99
C PHE A 170 -15.85 36.50 0.46
N ILE A 171 -16.61 35.55 1.01
CA ILE A 171 -16.42 35.03 2.37
C ILE A 171 -15.85 33.61 2.27
N PRO A 172 -14.58 33.38 2.64
CA PRO A 172 -14.00 32.05 2.71
C PRO A 172 -14.61 31.27 3.88
N LEU A 173 -15.05 30.03 3.66
CA LEU A 173 -15.75 29.23 4.67
C LEU A 173 -15.05 27.90 4.97
N VAL A 174 -14.67 27.16 3.92
CA VAL A 174 -14.11 25.81 4.04
C VAL A 174 -12.76 25.78 3.34
N ARG A 175 -11.70 25.46 4.08
CA ARG A 175 -10.36 25.28 3.53
C ARG A 175 -10.04 23.79 3.44
N VAL A 176 -9.77 23.33 2.24
CA VAL A 176 -9.35 21.97 1.93
C VAL A 176 -7.83 21.97 1.79
N PRO A 177 -7.09 21.07 2.45
CA PRO A 177 -5.64 21.12 2.46
C PRO A 177 -4.99 20.58 1.17
N SER A 178 -5.67 19.69 0.46
CA SER A 178 -5.05 18.90 -0.59
C SER A 178 -6.03 18.40 -1.65
N VAL A 179 -5.49 18.16 -2.85
CA VAL A 179 -6.13 17.46 -3.96
C VAL A 179 -5.61 16.02 -4.00
N VAL A 180 -6.52 15.07 -4.13
CA VAL A 180 -6.26 13.63 -4.19
C VAL A 180 -6.26 13.18 -5.64
N PHE A 181 -5.25 12.41 -6.02
CA PHE A 181 -5.18 11.70 -7.29
C PHE A 181 -5.72 10.28 -7.11
N LEU A 182 -6.85 10.01 -7.76
CA LEU A 182 -7.51 8.71 -7.77
C LEU A 182 -7.15 7.96 -9.06
N ALA A 183 -6.67 6.73 -8.92
CA ALA A 183 -6.37 5.85 -10.03
C ALA A 183 -7.17 4.54 -9.89
N TYR A 184 -7.36 3.83 -11.00
CA TYR A 184 -8.05 2.55 -11.03
C TYR A 184 -7.15 1.45 -11.62
N ASP A 185 -6.89 0.42 -10.83
CA ASP A 185 -5.97 -0.69 -11.14
C ASP A 185 -6.73 -1.92 -11.71
N GLY A 186 -7.80 -1.69 -12.48
CA GLY A 186 -8.66 -2.79 -12.94
C GLY A 186 -8.19 -3.48 -14.22
N ASN A 187 -7.23 -2.91 -14.95
CA ASN A 187 -6.87 -3.39 -16.28
C ASN A 187 -5.38 -3.68 -16.49
N GLU A 188 -4.48 -3.33 -15.56
CA GLU A 188 -3.08 -3.77 -15.63
C GLU A 188 -2.90 -5.17 -15.02
N ARG A 189 -3.39 -6.14 -15.78
CA ARG A 189 -2.98 -7.55 -15.73
C ARG A 189 -1.55 -7.77 -16.26
N THR A 190 -0.67 -6.76 -16.25
CA THR A 190 0.74 -7.07 -16.02
C THR A 190 0.84 -7.55 -14.59
N SER A 191 0.53 -8.84 -14.39
CA SER A 191 0.64 -9.55 -13.12
C SER A 191 1.87 -9.01 -12.41
N LYS A 192 1.73 -8.60 -11.15
CA LYS A 192 2.86 -8.05 -10.38
C LYS A 192 4.04 -9.04 -10.42
N THR A 193 3.73 -10.34 -10.54
CA THR A 193 4.67 -11.42 -10.90
C THR A 193 5.47 -11.15 -12.20
N HIS A 194 4.88 -10.71 -13.30
CA HIS A 194 5.59 -10.41 -14.54
C HIS A 194 6.51 -9.19 -14.38
N ALA A 195 6.07 -8.14 -13.69
CA ALA A 195 6.92 -6.99 -13.37
C ALA A 195 8.13 -7.42 -12.51
N ILE A 196 7.92 -8.33 -11.56
CA ILE A 196 8.99 -8.82 -10.67
C ILE A 196 9.90 -9.82 -11.37
N ALA A 197 9.37 -10.75 -12.15
CA ALA A 197 10.14 -11.69 -12.94
C ALA A 197 11.03 -10.95 -13.95
N THR A 198 10.49 -9.95 -14.64
CA THR A 198 11.28 -9.11 -15.54
C THR A 198 12.29 -8.25 -14.79
N THR A 199 11.97 -7.79 -13.58
CA THR A 199 12.91 -7.02 -12.74
C THR A 199 14.09 -7.86 -12.26
N ILE A 200 13.85 -9.07 -11.77
CA ILE A 200 14.90 -10.02 -11.37
C ILE A 200 15.73 -10.43 -12.59
N LEU A 201 15.08 -10.73 -13.72
CA LEU A 201 15.80 -11.06 -14.96
C LEU A 201 16.63 -9.89 -15.48
N LYS A 202 16.17 -8.65 -15.34
CA LYS A 202 16.94 -7.44 -15.68
C LYS A 202 18.17 -7.23 -14.79
N ALA A 203 18.26 -7.88 -13.63
CA ALA A 203 19.45 -7.86 -12.76
C ALA A 203 20.59 -8.78 -13.25
N TRP A 204 20.43 -9.47 -14.39
CA TRP A 204 21.46 -10.35 -14.97
C TRP A 204 22.85 -9.71 -15.15
N PRO A 205 23.03 -8.41 -15.47
CA PRO A 205 24.37 -7.85 -15.66
C PRO A 205 25.21 -7.89 -14.38
N ILE A 206 24.56 -7.73 -13.22
CA ILE A 206 25.23 -7.76 -11.92
C ILE A 206 25.61 -9.19 -11.54
N MET A 207 24.75 -10.16 -11.86
CA MET A 207 25.08 -11.57 -11.71
C MET A 207 26.31 -11.94 -12.56
N VAL A 208 26.39 -11.46 -13.80
CA VAL A 208 27.58 -11.64 -14.64
C VAL A 208 28.80 -10.95 -14.03
N PHE A 209 28.66 -9.73 -13.51
CA PHE A 209 29.75 -9.02 -12.82
C PHE A 209 30.28 -9.79 -11.59
N ILE A 210 29.38 -10.39 -10.78
CA ILE A 210 29.74 -11.26 -9.66
C ILE A 210 30.53 -12.47 -10.14
N LEU A 211 30.06 -13.16 -11.18
CA LEU A 211 30.74 -14.34 -11.72
C LEU A 211 32.12 -14.00 -12.29
N LEU A 212 32.26 -12.87 -12.98
CA LEU A 212 33.53 -12.39 -13.52
C LEU A 212 34.53 -12.02 -12.41
N THR A 213 34.08 -11.27 -11.39
CA THR A 213 34.95 -10.88 -10.27
C THR A 213 35.36 -12.09 -9.41
N ALA A 214 34.46 -13.05 -9.19
CA ALA A 214 34.79 -14.32 -8.54
C ALA A 214 35.81 -15.14 -9.35
N THR A 215 35.68 -15.16 -10.68
CA THR A 215 36.65 -15.85 -11.56
C THR A 215 38.01 -15.16 -11.51
N PHE A 216 38.03 -13.83 -11.55
CA PHE A 216 39.25 -13.04 -11.43
C PHE A 216 39.95 -13.28 -10.09
N SER A 217 39.20 -13.29 -8.98
CA SER A 217 39.70 -13.66 -7.66
C SER A 217 40.24 -15.09 -7.62
N GLY A 218 39.53 -16.03 -8.26
CA GLY A 218 39.95 -17.42 -8.42
C GLY A 218 41.29 -17.59 -9.14
N ILE A 219 41.54 -16.79 -10.17
CA ILE A 219 42.83 -16.77 -10.90
C ILE A 219 43.94 -16.23 -10.00
N ILE A 220 43.67 -15.15 -9.26
CA ILE A 220 44.66 -14.54 -8.36
C ILE A 220 45.03 -15.50 -7.23
N ILE A 221 44.04 -16.09 -6.55
CA ILE A 221 44.31 -16.99 -5.43
C ILE A 221 45.04 -18.25 -5.89
N TRP A 222 44.69 -18.78 -7.07
CA TRP A 222 45.42 -19.87 -7.68
C TRP A 222 46.88 -19.49 -7.89
N PHE A 223 47.16 -18.33 -8.50
CA PHE A 223 48.54 -17.88 -8.72
C PHE A 223 49.33 -17.74 -7.42
N LEU A 224 48.68 -17.25 -6.34
CA LEU A 224 49.31 -17.06 -5.04
C LEU A 224 49.52 -18.38 -4.26
N ASP A 225 48.61 -19.36 -4.38
CA ASP A 225 48.57 -20.52 -3.47
C ASP A 225 48.89 -21.88 -4.13
N HIS A 226 48.85 -22.00 -5.47
CA HIS A 226 49.02 -23.29 -6.17
C HIS A 226 50.35 -24.02 -5.87
N ARG A 227 51.42 -23.28 -5.52
CA ARG A 227 52.72 -23.88 -5.19
C ARG A 227 52.79 -24.39 -3.76
N GLN A 228 52.14 -23.71 -2.82
CA GLN A 228 52.21 -24.01 -1.38
C GLN A 228 51.07 -24.93 -0.93
N ASN A 229 49.96 -24.97 -1.66
CA ASN A 229 48.76 -25.73 -1.31
C ASN A 229 48.20 -26.53 -2.50
N PRO A 230 48.97 -27.47 -3.08
CA PRO A 230 48.54 -28.22 -4.27
C PRO A 230 47.36 -29.16 -4.02
N GLN A 231 47.05 -29.49 -2.75
CA GLN A 231 45.92 -30.34 -2.38
C GLN A 231 44.57 -29.62 -2.57
N GLU A 232 44.50 -28.34 -2.20
CA GLU A 232 43.29 -27.52 -2.31
C GLU A 232 43.30 -26.64 -3.57
N PHE A 233 44.47 -26.26 -4.09
CA PHE A 233 44.59 -25.51 -5.33
C PHE A 233 45.51 -26.27 -6.30
N PRO A 234 44.96 -27.17 -7.13
CA PRO A 234 45.74 -27.98 -8.06
C PRO A 234 46.64 -27.15 -8.98
N GLN A 235 47.83 -27.69 -9.30
CA GLN A 235 48.79 -27.00 -10.18
C GLN A 235 48.30 -26.88 -11.63
N SER A 236 47.36 -27.72 -12.07
CA SER A 236 46.76 -27.59 -13.39
C SER A 236 45.89 -26.34 -13.45
N PHE A 237 46.18 -25.45 -14.39
CA PHE A 237 45.56 -24.13 -14.50
C PHE A 237 44.02 -24.17 -14.50
N LEU A 238 43.42 -24.99 -15.38
CA LEU A 238 41.96 -25.07 -15.49
C LEU A 238 41.30 -25.61 -14.22
N LYS A 239 41.87 -26.65 -13.61
CA LYS A 239 41.32 -27.24 -12.39
C LYS A 239 41.52 -26.27 -11.21
N GLY A 240 42.68 -25.65 -11.13
CA GLY A 240 43.02 -24.70 -10.08
C GLY A 240 42.17 -23.43 -10.11
N ILE A 241 41.88 -22.87 -11.29
CA ILE A 241 40.97 -21.72 -11.42
C ILE A 241 39.55 -22.09 -11.03
N TRP A 242 39.07 -23.26 -11.43
CA TRP A 242 37.71 -23.68 -11.06
C TRP A 242 37.54 -23.78 -9.54
N GLU A 243 38.55 -24.32 -8.87
CA GLU A 243 38.58 -24.43 -7.40
C GLU A 243 38.76 -23.05 -6.74
N GLY A 244 39.56 -22.17 -7.35
CA GLY A 244 39.69 -20.77 -6.94
C GLY A 244 38.39 -19.98 -7.10
N PHE A 245 37.67 -20.18 -8.20
CA PHE A 245 36.37 -19.58 -8.47
C PHE A 245 35.33 -20.06 -7.45
N TRP A 246 35.28 -21.37 -7.20
CA TRP A 246 34.42 -21.96 -6.17
C TRP A 246 34.70 -21.35 -4.79
N TRP A 247 35.99 -21.30 -4.39
CA TRP A 247 36.41 -20.65 -3.15
C TRP A 247 35.98 -19.18 -3.09
N ALA A 248 36.20 -18.43 -4.17
CA ALA A 248 35.88 -17.01 -4.22
C ALA A 248 34.38 -16.78 -4.06
N LEU A 249 33.55 -17.60 -4.73
CA LEU A 249 32.10 -17.52 -4.70
C LEU A 249 31.51 -17.92 -3.33
N VAL A 250 32.00 -18.99 -2.73
CA VAL A 250 31.58 -19.44 -1.37
C VAL A 250 32.00 -18.43 -0.30
N THR A 251 33.16 -17.80 -0.47
CA THR A 251 33.67 -16.80 0.48
C THR A 251 32.90 -15.49 0.38
N MET A 252 32.63 -14.99 -0.84
CA MET A 252 31.87 -13.73 -1.01
C MET A 252 30.41 -13.84 -0.59
N THR A 253 29.80 -15.03 -0.74
CA THR A 253 28.42 -15.31 -0.32
C THR A 253 28.31 -15.61 1.18
N THR A 254 29.42 -15.55 1.92
CA THR A 254 29.50 -15.80 3.37
C THR A 254 29.10 -17.22 3.81
N VAL A 255 28.89 -18.14 2.87
CA VAL A 255 28.56 -19.54 3.18
C VAL A 255 29.74 -20.22 3.86
N GLY A 256 30.95 -20.01 3.34
CA GLY A 256 32.20 -20.38 4.00
C GLY A 256 32.32 -21.86 4.39
N TYR A 257 32.15 -22.79 3.43
CA TYR A 257 32.26 -24.24 3.70
C TYR A 257 33.60 -24.66 4.33
N GLY A 258 34.67 -23.87 4.12
CA GLY A 258 36.00 -24.16 4.67
C GLY A 258 36.69 -25.36 4.00
N ASP A 259 36.16 -25.83 2.88
CA ASP A 259 36.69 -26.92 2.06
C ASP A 259 37.98 -26.52 1.33
N ARG A 260 38.13 -25.23 1.02
CA ARG A 260 39.34 -24.63 0.43
C ARG A 260 39.73 -23.38 1.20
N SER A 261 41.02 -23.22 1.48
CA SER A 261 41.56 -22.10 2.25
C SER A 261 42.99 -21.76 1.83
N PRO A 262 43.32 -20.48 1.63
CA PRO A 262 44.67 -20.10 1.27
C PRO A 262 45.66 -20.33 2.43
N LYS A 263 46.74 -21.06 2.16
CA LYS A 263 47.77 -21.37 3.17
C LYS A 263 48.96 -20.41 3.10
N SER A 264 49.25 -19.86 1.92
CA SER A 264 50.34 -18.88 1.72
C SER A 264 50.05 -17.55 2.40
N THR A 265 51.09 -16.88 2.87
CA THR A 265 50.98 -15.55 3.50
C THR A 265 50.35 -14.52 2.56
N LEU A 266 50.76 -14.52 1.28
CA LEU A 266 50.19 -13.62 0.27
C LEU A 266 48.73 -13.97 -0.06
N GLY A 267 48.40 -15.26 -0.16
CA GLY A 267 47.01 -15.71 -0.35
C GLY A 267 46.09 -15.30 0.80
N ARG A 268 46.59 -15.34 2.05
CA ARG A 268 45.84 -14.88 3.23
C ARG A 268 45.62 -13.38 3.24
N VAL A 269 46.61 -12.57 2.86
CA VAL A 269 46.44 -11.11 2.75
C VAL A 269 45.40 -10.79 1.67
N PHE A 270 45.49 -11.44 0.51
CA PHE A 270 44.48 -11.28 -0.55
C PHE A 270 43.08 -11.71 -0.10
N CYS A 271 42.97 -12.82 0.64
CA CYS A 271 41.71 -13.32 1.20
C CYS A 271 40.99 -12.25 2.04
N ILE A 272 41.70 -11.51 2.88
CA ILE A 272 41.12 -10.43 3.70
C ILE A 272 40.49 -9.36 2.80
N PHE A 273 41.20 -8.91 1.77
CA PHE A 273 40.68 -7.92 0.81
C PHE A 273 39.50 -8.48 0.00
N TRP A 274 39.57 -9.76 -0.40
CA TRP A 274 38.50 -10.43 -1.13
C TRP A 274 37.22 -10.54 -0.30
N ILE A 275 37.31 -10.90 0.99
CA ILE A 275 36.15 -10.96 1.88
C ILE A 275 35.45 -9.61 1.96
N ILE A 276 36.20 -8.52 2.21
CA ILE A 276 35.62 -7.17 2.29
C ILE A 276 34.98 -6.77 0.97
N THR A 277 35.67 -7.00 -0.15
CA THR A 277 35.16 -6.67 -1.49
C THR A 277 33.92 -7.49 -1.85
N GLY A 278 33.93 -8.79 -1.55
CA GLY A 278 32.82 -9.70 -1.78
C GLY A 278 31.57 -9.31 -1.01
N LEU A 279 31.74 -8.91 0.26
CA LEU A 279 30.66 -8.37 1.09
C LEU A 279 30.03 -7.11 0.49
N ILE A 280 30.85 -6.18 -0.02
CA ILE A 280 30.36 -4.97 -0.68
C ILE A 280 29.57 -5.32 -1.95
N ILE A 281 30.11 -6.22 -2.79
CA ILE A 281 29.46 -6.61 -4.05
C ILE A 281 28.11 -7.29 -3.79
N ILE A 282 28.04 -8.24 -2.85
CA ILE A 282 26.78 -8.92 -2.51
C ILE A 282 25.77 -7.94 -1.90
N SER A 283 26.22 -7.01 -1.05
CA SER A 283 25.34 -5.99 -0.47
C SER A 283 24.71 -5.09 -1.53
N ILE A 284 25.49 -4.68 -2.54
CA ILE A 284 24.99 -3.88 -3.67
C ILE A 284 23.95 -4.68 -4.46
N PHE A 285 24.21 -5.97 -4.75
CA PHE A 285 23.25 -6.84 -5.43
C PHE A 285 21.92 -6.92 -4.68
N ILE A 286 21.96 -7.18 -3.37
CA ILE A 286 20.76 -7.23 -2.53
C ILE A 286 20.01 -5.89 -2.58
N ALA A 287 20.72 -4.77 -2.39
CA ALA A 287 20.11 -3.44 -2.40
C ALA A 287 19.41 -3.10 -3.71
N MET A 288 20.01 -3.46 -4.86
CA MET A 288 19.38 -3.25 -6.17
C MET A 288 18.13 -4.11 -6.37
N VAL A 289 18.17 -5.38 -5.98
CA VAL A 289 16.99 -6.26 -6.06
C VAL A 289 15.87 -5.71 -5.18
N THR A 290 16.18 -5.27 -3.96
CA THR A 290 15.20 -4.62 -3.06
C THR A 290 14.63 -3.34 -3.65
N ALA A 291 15.47 -2.44 -4.19
CA ALA A 291 15.03 -1.18 -4.78
C ALA A 291 14.15 -1.40 -6.01
N ALA A 292 14.51 -2.37 -6.85
CA ALA A 292 13.77 -2.66 -8.06
C ALA A 292 12.43 -3.37 -7.74
N LEU A 293 12.39 -4.23 -6.72
CA LEU A 293 11.15 -4.80 -6.20
C LEU A 293 10.22 -3.71 -5.64
N ALA A 294 10.76 -2.79 -4.83
CA ALA A 294 9.99 -1.66 -4.29
C ALA A 294 9.40 -0.77 -5.39
N ALA A 295 10.16 -0.52 -6.47
CA ALA A 295 9.68 0.24 -7.63
C ALA A 295 8.58 -0.51 -8.40
N ALA A 296 8.65 -1.84 -8.49
CA ALA A 296 7.63 -2.65 -9.15
C ALA A 296 6.33 -2.75 -8.34
N THR A 297 6.40 -2.66 -7.01
CA THR A 297 5.21 -2.72 -6.13
C THR A 297 4.45 -1.40 -6.05
N HIS A 298 5.13 -0.27 -6.28
CA HIS A 298 4.54 1.06 -6.34
C HIS A 298 4.83 1.70 -7.70
N PRO A 299 4.08 1.34 -8.77
CA PRO A 299 4.22 2.01 -10.04
C PRO A 299 3.85 3.48 -9.84
N HIS A 300 4.86 4.36 -9.86
CA HIS A 300 4.64 5.79 -9.76
C HIS A 300 3.83 6.22 -10.98
N PHE A 301 2.56 6.57 -10.78
CA PHE A 301 1.75 7.06 -11.87
C PHE A 301 2.27 8.43 -12.32
N PRO A 302 2.83 8.58 -13.54
CA PRO A 302 3.23 9.89 -14.01
C PRO A 302 1.96 10.73 -14.16
N ILE A 303 1.95 11.95 -13.61
CA ILE A 303 0.84 12.89 -13.84
C ILE A 303 1.03 13.62 -15.19
N HIS A 304 2.29 13.86 -15.54
CA HIS A 304 2.67 14.57 -16.77
C HIS A 304 2.30 13.75 -18.01
N GLY A 305 1.53 14.35 -18.91
CA GLY A 305 1.09 13.73 -20.16
C GLY A 305 -0.09 12.76 -20.05
N SER A 306 -0.50 12.42 -18.83
CA SER A 306 -1.59 11.48 -18.55
C SER A 306 -2.95 12.15 -18.69
N LEU A 307 -3.96 11.37 -19.06
CA LEU A 307 -5.33 11.85 -19.27
C LEU A 307 -6.13 11.83 -17.97
N ILE A 308 -6.32 13.00 -17.36
CA ILE A 308 -6.91 13.15 -16.04
C ILE A 308 -8.33 13.71 -16.12
N GLY A 309 -9.28 12.97 -15.54
CA GLY A 309 -10.66 13.39 -15.41
C GLY A 309 -10.86 14.40 -14.28
N VAL A 310 -11.56 15.50 -14.57
CA VAL A 310 -11.93 16.53 -13.58
C VAL A 310 -13.34 17.06 -13.81
N VAL A 311 -13.91 17.69 -12.80
CA VAL A 311 -15.22 18.35 -12.91
C VAL A 311 -15.05 19.71 -13.58
N ASN A 312 -15.98 20.07 -14.47
CA ASN A 312 -15.94 21.36 -15.16
C ASN A 312 -15.99 22.57 -14.21
N GLY A 313 -15.00 23.46 -14.30
CA GLY A 313 -14.93 24.68 -13.48
C GLY A 313 -14.44 24.44 -12.06
N SER A 314 -13.67 23.37 -11.84
CA SER A 314 -13.08 23.03 -10.56
C SER A 314 -11.61 23.44 -10.49
N GLU A 315 -11.10 23.69 -9.28
CA GLU A 315 -9.70 24.11 -9.06
C GLU A 315 -8.70 23.01 -9.50
N GLU A 316 -9.13 21.75 -9.44
CA GLU A 316 -8.37 20.59 -9.88
C GLU A 316 -8.03 20.63 -11.37
N TYR A 317 -8.87 21.29 -12.20
CA TYR A 317 -8.56 21.52 -13.61
C TYR A 317 -7.32 22.41 -13.76
N GLN A 318 -7.27 23.52 -13.02
CA GLN A 318 -6.13 24.45 -13.07
C GLN A 318 -4.85 23.76 -12.58
N LEU A 319 -4.94 23.02 -11.48
CA LEU A 319 -3.83 22.23 -10.97
C LEU A 319 -3.30 21.23 -12.01
N GLY A 320 -4.19 20.48 -12.68
CA GLY A 320 -3.79 19.52 -13.70
C GLY A 320 -3.09 20.15 -14.90
N VAL A 321 -3.56 21.32 -15.36
CA VAL A 321 -2.88 22.10 -16.41
C VAL A 321 -1.50 22.57 -15.96
N LEU A 322 -1.36 23.09 -14.73
CA LEU A 322 -0.06 23.49 -14.16
C LEU A 322 0.90 22.30 -14.02
N MET A 323 0.36 21.10 -13.80
CA MET A 323 1.10 19.86 -13.76
C MET A 323 1.33 19.24 -15.15
N ASN A 324 1.03 19.94 -16.24
CA ASN A 324 1.22 19.44 -17.61
C ASN A 324 0.54 18.08 -17.87
N ALA A 325 -0.64 17.88 -17.29
CA ALA A 325 -1.51 16.74 -17.56
C ALA A 325 -2.50 17.08 -18.68
N GLN A 326 -2.97 16.06 -19.41
CA GLN A 326 -4.07 16.22 -20.35
C GLN A 326 -5.38 16.15 -19.56
N MET A 327 -6.29 17.09 -19.77
CA MET A 327 -7.50 17.21 -18.93
C MET A 327 -8.75 16.80 -19.69
N GLU A 328 -9.48 15.84 -19.16
CA GLU A 328 -10.82 15.45 -19.65
C GLU A 328 -11.88 16.02 -18.70
N ILE A 329 -12.85 16.74 -19.27
CA ILE A 329 -13.81 17.52 -18.49
C ILE A 329 -15.15 16.80 -18.39
N PHE A 330 -15.56 16.50 -17.16
CA PHE A 330 -16.83 15.84 -16.87
C PHE A 330 -17.82 16.78 -16.16
N HIS A 331 -19.09 16.38 -16.13
CA HIS A 331 -20.15 17.14 -15.46
C HIS A 331 -20.56 16.54 -14.12
N LYS A 332 -20.39 15.23 -13.95
CA LYS A 332 -20.70 14.54 -12.70
C LYS A 332 -19.51 13.68 -12.29
N VAL A 333 -19.30 13.57 -10.98
CA VAL A 333 -18.28 12.70 -10.39
C VAL A 333 -18.47 11.23 -10.81
N TYR A 334 -19.72 10.77 -10.92
CA TYR A 334 -20.03 9.39 -11.35
C TYR A 334 -19.54 9.09 -12.77
N ASP A 335 -19.58 10.07 -13.67
CA ASP A 335 -19.13 9.90 -15.05
C ASP A 335 -17.60 9.73 -15.10
N ILE A 336 -16.87 10.43 -14.21
CA ILE A 336 -15.41 10.28 -14.04
C ILE A 336 -15.09 8.87 -13.53
N THR A 337 -15.80 8.40 -12.51
CA THR A 337 -15.54 7.06 -11.96
C THR A 337 -15.85 5.96 -12.98
N ASP A 338 -16.89 6.12 -13.80
CA ASP A 338 -17.21 5.17 -14.87
C ASP A 338 -16.13 5.17 -15.97
N ALA A 339 -15.63 6.35 -16.36
CA ALA A 339 -14.52 6.48 -17.30
C ALA A 339 -13.22 5.83 -16.76
N LEU A 340 -12.94 5.96 -15.46
CA LEU A 340 -11.83 5.27 -14.81
C LEU A 340 -11.98 3.75 -14.85
N LEU A 341 -13.18 3.24 -14.53
CA LEU A 341 -13.48 1.80 -14.59
C LEU A 341 -13.29 1.22 -15.99
N LYS A 342 -13.61 2.00 -17.02
CA LYS A 342 -13.46 1.64 -18.43
C LYS A 342 -12.05 1.86 -18.99
N SER A 343 -11.12 2.41 -18.19
CA SER A 343 -9.79 2.82 -18.63
C SER A 343 -9.82 3.82 -19.81
N GLU A 344 -10.86 4.67 -19.87
CA GLU A 344 -10.93 5.78 -20.85
C GLU A 344 -10.06 6.96 -20.41
N ILE A 345 -9.82 7.08 -19.11
CA ILE A 345 -8.93 8.06 -18.48
C ILE A 345 -7.95 7.33 -17.56
N ASP A 346 -6.78 7.94 -17.41
CA ASP A 346 -5.64 7.43 -16.66
C ASP A 346 -5.81 7.61 -15.14
N GLY A 347 -6.46 8.70 -14.74
CA GLY A 347 -6.72 9.03 -13.35
C GLY A 347 -7.69 10.19 -13.21
N ALA A 348 -7.99 10.59 -11.98
CA ALA A 348 -8.86 11.72 -11.70
C ALA A 348 -8.38 12.53 -10.50
N PHE A 349 -8.60 13.84 -10.56
CA PHE A 349 -8.36 14.71 -9.42
C PHE A 349 -9.66 15.07 -8.70
N PHE A 350 -9.62 14.96 -7.38
CA PHE A 350 -10.69 15.36 -6.49
C PHE A 350 -10.10 16.06 -5.27
N ASP A 351 -10.70 17.12 -4.77
CA ASP A 351 -10.31 17.61 -3.45
C ASP A 351 -10.50 16.52 -2.36
N SER A 352 -9.68 16.58 -1.32
CA SER A 352 -9.67 15.55 -0.27
C SER A 352 -11.00 15.37 0.49
N PHE A 353 -11.86 16.40 0.54
CA PHE A 353 -13.15 16.31 1.22
C PHE A 353 -14.21 15.68 0.32
N MET A 354 -14.18 15.88 -1.01
CA MET A 354 -15.08 15.23 -1.96
C MET A 354 -15.03 13.70 -1.87
N ILE A 355 -13.83 13.15 -1.66
CA ILE A 355 -13.62 11.71 -1.52
C ILE A 355 -14.42 11.15 -0.34
N THR A 356 -14.51 11.88 0.77
CA THR A 356 -15.27 11.44 1.97
C THR A 356 -16.76 11.24 1.69
N ALA A 357 -17.33 12.07 0.80
CA ALA A 357 -18.73 11.99 0.41
C ALA A 357 -19.00 10.81 -0.56
N HIS A 358 -17.99 10.42 -1.33
CA HIS A 358 -18.07 9.37 -2.35
C HIS A 358 -17.35 8.07 -1.92
N LEU A 359 -17.07 7.91 -0.62
CA LEU A 359 -16.39 6.74 -0.05
C LEU A 359 -16.98 5.40 -0.49
N ASN A 360 -18.30 5.32 -0.67
CA ASN A 360 -18.96 4.09 -1.10
C ASN A 360 -18.50 3.69 -2.50
N LEU A 361 -18.31 4.63 -3.43
CA LEU A 361 -17.82 4.34 -4.79
C LEU A 361 -16.43 3.70 -4.78
N ILE A 362 -15.57 4.10 -3.84
CA ILE A 362 -14.23 3.53 -3.68
C ILE A 362 -14.31 2.16 -2.99
N LYS A 363 -15.15 2.03 -1.96
CA LYS A 363 -15.29 0.77 -1.20
C LYS A 363 -15.92 -0.35 -2.01
N ASP A 364 -16.88 -0.02 -2.89
CA ASP A 364 -17.62 -1.00 -3.68
C ASP A 364 -16.76 -1.61 -4.80
N HIS A 365 -15.67 -0.94 -5.19
CA HIS A 365 -14.77 -1.38 -6.25
C HIS A 365 -13.30 -1.41 -5.76
N PRO A 366 -12.76 -2.59 -5.41
CA PRO A 366 -11.43 -2.71 -4.78
C PRO A 366 -10.25 -2.28 -5.67
N GLY A 367 -10.49 -2.02 -6.97
CA GLY A 367 -9.48 -1.50 -7.89
C GLY A 367 -9.23 0.00 -7.76
N PHE A 368 -10.09 0.77 -7.09
CA PHE A 368 -9.81 2.19 -6.84
C PHE A 368 -8.77 2.35 -5.74
N ARG A 369 -7.75 3.14 -6.03
CA ARG A 369 -6.73 3.51 -5.04
C ARG A 369 -6.45 5.00 -5.07
N VAL A 370 -6.22 5.56 -3.90
CA VAL A 370 -5.62 6.88 -3.77
C VAL A 370 -4.14 6.72 -4.05
N GLU A 371 -3.69 7.20 -5.21
CA GLU A 371 -2.32 7.06 -5.68
C GLU A 371 -1.41 8.10 -5.04
N ARG A 372 -1.86 9.36 -4.97
CA ARG A 372 -1.09 10.46 -4.38
C ARG A 372 -2.01 11.53 -3.80
N THR A 373 -1.53 12.20 -2.75
CA THR A 373 -2.13 13.44 -2.23
C THR A 373 -1.20 14.60 -2.56
N ILE A 374 -1.72 15.62 -3.22
CA ILE A 374 -1.00 16.82 -3.66
C ILE A 374 -1.42 17.97 -2.75
N GLU A 375 -0.43 18.61 -2.12
CA GLU A 375 -0.66 19.80 -1.31
C GLU A 375 -1.02 20.99 -2.21
N HIS A 376 -2.31 21.23 -2.37
CA HIS A 376 -2.87 22.35 -3.10
C HIS A 376 -4.10 22.85 -2.34
N PRO A 377 -3.95 23.84 -1.44
CA PRO A 377 -5.02 24.23 -0.55
C PRO A 377 -6.10 24.99 -1.31
N VAL A 378 -7.28 24.38 -1.44
CA VAL A 378 -8.45 24.98 -2.10
C VAL A 378 -9.37 25.57 -1.04
N THR A 379 -9.79 26.83 -1.21
CA THR A 379 -10.75 27.45 -0.30
C THR A 379 -12.08 27.64 -0.99
N TYR A 380 -13.11 26.99 -0.45
CA TYR A 380 -14.49 27.16 -0.86
C TYR A 380 -15.20 28.16 0.05
N GLY A 381 -16.02 29.01 -0.55
CA GLY A 381 -16.75 30.04 0.15
C GLY A 381 -18.03 30.44 -0.57
N MET A 382 -18.54 31.60 -0.20
CA MET A 382 -19.71 32.20 -0.80
C MET A 382 -19.41 33.63 -1.25
N VAL A 383 -20.02 34.03 -2.38
CA VAL A 383 -19.99 35.40 -2.88
C VAL A 383 -21.31 36.07 -2.56
N LEU A 384 -21.27 37.32 -2.08
CA LEU A 384 -22.44 38.11 -1.76
C LEU A 384 -22.81 39.03 -2.94
N ALA A 385 -24.08 39.43 -3.00
CA ALA A 385 -24.54 40.48 -3.90
C ALA A 385 -23.76 41.79 -3.72
N GLY A 386 -23.74 42.64 -4.75
CA GLY A 386 -23.13 43.97 -4.64
C GLY A 386 -23.77 44.82 -3.55
N ASN A 387 -23.01 45.77 -3.01
CA ASN A 387 -23.45 46.69 -1.94
C ASN A 387 -23.89 46.00 -0.64
N SER A 388 -23.26 44.89 -0.27
CA SER A 388 -23.54 44.12 0.96
C SER A 388 -22.47 44.31 2.05
N SER A 389 -21.95 45.53 2.21
CA SER A 389 -20.81 45.83 3.10
C SER A 389 -21.04 45.47 4.58
N LYS A 390 -22.25 45.70 5.11
CA LYS A 390 -22.60 45.39 6.51
C LYS A 390 -22.72 43.89 6.70
N MET A 391 -23.40 43.20 5.77
CA MET A 391 -23.51 41.74 5.80
C MET A 391 -22.15 41.08 5.66
N GLU A 392 -21.29 41.58 4.77
CA GLU A 392 -19.91 41.10 4.62
C GLU A 392 -19.15 41.22 5.95
N ALA A 393 -19.13 42.40 6.55
CA ALA A 393 -18.43 42.65 7.81
C ALA A 393 -18.95 41.75 8.95
N CYS A 394 -20.27 41.54 9.02
CA CYS A 394 -20.87 40.66 10.02
C CYS A 394 -20.52 39.19 9.78
N ALA A 395 -20.62 38.70 8.54
CA ALA A 395 -20.31 37.32 8.19
C ALA A 395 -18.82 36.99 8.48
N ARG A 396 -17.89 37.90 8.17
CA ARG A 396 -16.48 37.74 8.53
C ARG A 396 -16.29 37.66 10.03
N ARG A 397 -16.91 38.58 10.79
CA ARG A 397 -16.86 38.58 12.25
C ARG A 397 -17.40 37.29 12.85
N TYR A 398 -18.45 36.70 12.28
CA TYR A 398 -18.97 35.40 12.72
C TYR A 398 -17.93 34.29 12.55
N VAL A 399 -17.33 34.17 11.35
CA VAL A 399 -16.34 33.13 11.04
C VAL A 399 -15.10 33.27 11.93
N GLU A 400 -14.66 34.50 12.19
CA GLU A 400 -13.50 34.82 13.05
C GLU A 400 -13.78 34.57 14.54
N ASN A 401 -14.99 34.90 15.03
CA ASN A 401 -15.33 34.78 16.45
C ASN A 401 -15.77 33.37 16.86
N TYR A 402 -16.28 32.56 15.92
CA TYR A 402 -16.83 31.23 16.22
C TYR A 402 -16.16 30.09 15.43
N PRO A 403 -14.81 30.01 15.37
CA PRO A 403 -14.12 29.01 14.56
C PRO A 403 -14.47 27.58 14.99
N ARG A 404 -14.69 27.34 16.29
CA ARG A 404 -15.09 26.02 16.82
C ARG A 404 -16.42 25.53 16.23
N LYS A 405 -17.43 26.40 16.14
CA LYS A 405 -18.73 26.05 15.54
C LYS A 405 -18.59 25.80 14.05
N VAL A 406 -17.82 26.64 13.36
CA VAL A 406 -17.53 26.48 11.93
C VAL A 406 -16.86 25.13 11.65
N PHE A 407 -15.81 24.79 12.40
CA PHE A 407 -15.11 23.51 12.23
C PHE A 407 -15.99 22.31 12.59
N GLN A 408 -16.80 22.40 13.64
CA GLN A 408 -17.76 21.34 13.97
C GLN A 408 -18.75 21.11 12.82
N ARG A 409 -19.25 22.19 12.21
CA ARG A 409 -20.16 22.10 11.06
C ARG A 409 -19.55 21.40 9.85
N ILE A 410 -18.27 21.67 9.59
CA ILE A 410 -17.49 20.98 8.56
C ILE A 410 -17.32 19.50 8.92
N ALA A 411 -16.91 19.20 10.16
CA ALA A 411 -16.66 17.84 10.64
C ALA A 411 -17.90 16.94 10.55
N ASP A 412 -19.11 17.45 10.82
CA ASP A 412 -20.37 16.68 10.74
C ASP A 412 -20.66 16.11 9.33
N HIS A 413 -20.09 16.74 8.31
CA HIS A 413 -20.25 16.37 6.90
C HIS A 413 -19.09 15.52 6.38
N LEU A 414 -17.99 15.42 7.12
CA LEU A 414 -16.86 14.58 6.76
C LEU A 414 -16.98 13.21 7.40
N LYS A 415 -16.64 12.18 6.64
CA LYS A 415 -16.40 10.85 7.17
C LYS A 415 -14.89 10.68 7.27
N PRO A 416 -14.33 10.36 8.45
CA PRO A 416 -12.93 10.00 8.55
C PRO A 416 -12.65 8.89 7.53
N LEU A 417 -11.65 9.10 6.68
CA LEU A 417 -11.13 8.05 5.80
C LEU A 417 -10.41 7.04 6.70
N LYS A 418 -11.18 6.18 7.39
CA LYS A 418 -10.62 4.94 7.94
C LYS A 418 -10.47 4.02 6.74
N ASN A 419 -9.25 3.87 6.24
CA ASN A 419 -8.98 2.78 5.33
C ASN A 419 -9.21 1.49 6.13
N PRO A 420 -10.14 0.60 5.75
CA PRO A 420 -10.24 -0.71 6.39
C PRO A 420 -8.95 -1.53 6.24
N ASN A 421 -8.02 -1.05 5.40
CA ASN A 421 -6.69 -1.61 5.18
C ASN A 421 -5.59 -0.97 6.06
N ASP A 422 -5.85 0.08 6.86
CA ASP A 422 -4.79 0.76 7.64
C ASP A 422 -4.24 -0.04 8.82
N GLU A 423 -4.75 -1.24 9.13
CA GLU A 423 -4.09 -2.15 10.08
C GLU A 423 -2.83 -2.80 9.50
N ILE A 424 -2.69 -2.84 8.16
CA ILE A 424 -1.57 -3.47 7.47
C ILE A 424 -1.12 -2.54 6.34
N SER A 425 0.13 -2.04 6.38
CA SER A 425 0.63 -1.13 5.35
C SER A 425 0.38 -1.70 3.94
N GLN A 426 0.06 -0.83 2.98
CA GLN A 426 -0.16 -1.25 1.59
C GLN A 426 1.04 -2.03 1.03
N GLU A 427 2.25 -1.73 1.53
CA GLU A 427 3.49 -2.45 1.28
C GLU A 427 3.40 -3.93 1.71
N VAL A 428 2.85 -4.20 2.90
CA VAL A 428 2.66 -5.58 3.41
C VAL A 428 1.57 -6.29 2.63
N LYS A 429 0.47 -5.63 2.25
CA LYS A 429 -0.55 -6.26 1.39
C LYS A 429 -0.03 -6.55 -0.02
N ALA A 430 0.80 -5.68 -0.58
CA ALA A 430 1.46 -5.93 -1.86
C ALA A 430 2.44 -7.10 -1.75
N ALA A 431 3.18 -7.21 -0.65
CA ALA A 431 4.07 -8.34 -0.37
C ALA A 431 3.31 -9.65 -0.11
N GLU A 432 2.19 -9.63 0.61
CA GLU A 432 1.35 -10.81 0.84
C GLU A 432 0.67 -11.27 -0.45
N GLY A 433 0.09 -10.34 -1.22
CA GLY A 433 -0.53 -10.63 -2.52
C GLY A 433 0.48 -11.18 -3.54
N LEU A 434 1.74 -10.73 -3.46
CA LEU A 434 2.85 -11.19 -4.29
C LEU A 434 3.17 -12.68 -4.12
N PHE A 435 3.13 -13.20 -2.89
CA PHE A 435 3.53 -14.59 -2.61
C PHE A 435 2.35 -15.56 -2.46
N TYR A 436 1.14 -15.09 -2.15
CA TYR A 436 0.04 -15.99 -1.78
C TYR A 436 -1.21 -15.90 -2.69
N GLU A 437 -1.42 -14.80 -3.43
CA GLU A 437 -2.66 -14.57 -4.18
C GLU A 437 -2.55 -14.78 -5.70
N GLU A 438 -1.37 -14.63 -6.33
CA GLU A 438 -1.24 -14.78 -7.80
C GLU A 438 -1.10 -16.25 -8.27
N GLY A 439 -1.90 -16.63 -9.28
CA GLY A 439 -1.92 -17.99 -9.84
C GLY A 439 -0.61 -18.44 -10.51
N THR A 440 0.17 -17.49 -11.02
CA THR A 440 1.50 -17.72 -11.62
C THR A 440 2.54 -18.12 -10.58
N PHE A 441 2.54 -17.53 -9.38
CA PHE A 441 3.45 -17.94 -8.32
C PHE A 441 3.13 -19.36 -7.84
N LYS A 442 1.84 -19.69 -7.68
CA LYS A 442 1.40 -21.07 -7.39
C LYS A 442 1.87 -22.05 -8.46
N LEU A 443 1.77 -21.69 -9.73
CA LEU A 443 2.29 -22.51 -10.83
C LEU A 443 3.81 -22.73 -10.73
N ILE A 444 4.60 -21.68 -10.47
CA ILE A 444 6.05 -21.80 -10.29
C ILE A 444 6.38 -22.70 -9.11
N VAL A 445 5.69 -22.55 -7.97
CA VAL A 445 5.87 -23.38 -6.78
C VAL A 445 5.50 -24.84 -7.08
N TYR A 446 4.37 -25.11 -7.74
CA TYR A 446 3.98 -26.48 -8.09
C TYR A 446 4.91 -27.11 -9.12
N CYS A 447 5.37 -26.36 -10.13
CA CYS A 447 6.39 -26.83 -11.06
C CYS A 447 7.71 -27.12 -10.33
N GLY A 448 8.12 -26.26 -9.40
CA GLY A 448 9.31 -26.45 -8.57
C GLY A 448 9.21 -27.69 -7.69
N LEU A 449 8.07 -27.89 -7.01
CA LEU A 449 7.77 -29.09 -6.23
C LEU A 449 7.73 -30.34 -7.12
N GLY A 450 7.18 -30.24 -8.34
CA GLY A 450 7.16 -31.32 -9.31
C GLY A 450 8.56 -31.74 -9.78
N ILE A 451 9.42 -30.76 -10.11
CA ILE A 451 10.83 -31.00 -10.46
C ILE A 451 11.57 -31.61 -9.27
N LEU A 452 11.36 -31.09 -8.06
CA LEU A 452 12.01 -31.60 -6.86
C LEU A 452 11.58 -33.03 -6.52
N ALA A 453 10.28 -33.34 -6.67
CA ALA A 453 9.76 -34.70 -6.54
C ALA A 453 10.34 -35.63 -7.61
N PHE A 454 10.39 -35.19 -8.88
CA PHE A 454 10.99 -35.96 -9.97
C PHE A 454 12.47 -36.26 -9.71
N LEU A 455 13.26 -35.25 -9.33
CA LEU A 455 14.68 -35.43 -9.00
C LEU A 455 14.89 -36.34 -7.79
N SER A 456 14.03 -36.23 -6.78
CA SER A 456 14.08 -37.11 -5.60
C SER A 456 13.76 -38.56 -5.95
N ILE A 457 12.74 -38.80 -6.78
CA ILE A 457 12.38 -40.14 -7.26
C ILE A 457 13.49 -40.70 -8.16
N ALA A 458 14.04 -39.90 -9.07
CA ALA A 458 15.16 -40.29 -9.91
C ALA A 458 16.40 -40.66 -9.06
N GLY A 459 16.68 -39.90 -8.00
CA GLY A 459 17.73 -40.21 -7.03
C GLY A 459 17.50 -41.53 -6.29
N LEU A 460 16.27 -41.77 -5.83
CA LEU A 460 15.90 -43.03 -5.17
C LEU A 460 15.98 -44.23 -6.12
N ILE A 461 15.54 -44.07 -7.38
CA ILE A 461 15.65 -45.10 -8.41
C ILE A 461 17.12 -45.39 -8.71
N TYR A 462 17.95 -44.35 -8.83
CA TYR A 462 19.39 -44.50 -9.02
C TYR A 462 20.03 -45.25 -7.86
N GLU A 463 19.72 -44.90 -6.61
CA GLU A 463 20.22 -45.61 -5.44
C GLU A 463 19.79 -47.09 -5.44
N PHE A 464 18.52 -47.38 -5.73
CA PHE A 464 18.03 -48.76 -5.78
C PHE A 464 18.66 -49.57 -6.90
N ALA A 465 18.81 -48.98 -8.09
CA ALA A 465 19.41 -49.63 -9.25
C ALA A 465 20.91 -49.88 -9.05
N VAL A 466 21.65 -48.88 -8.54
CA VAL A 466 23.08 -48.99 -8.26
C VAL A 466 23.35 -49.96 -7.11
N LYS A 467 22.57 -49.91 -6.02
CA LYS A 467 22.70 -50.84 -4.90
C LYS A 467 22.39 -52.27 -5.34
N LYS A 468 21.36 -52.48 -6.17
CA LYS A 468 21.05 -53.80 -6.74
C LYS A 468 22.15 -54.28 -7.70
N TYR A 469 22.71 -53.40 -8.51
CA TYR A 469 23.83 -53.73 -9.41
C TYR A 469 25.10 -54.08 -8.64
N LEU A 470 25.45 -53.31 -7.60
CA LEU A 470 26.61 -53.56 -6.76
C LEU A 470 26.45 -54.84 -5.93
N LEU A 471 25.27 -55.07 -5.35
CA LEU A 471 24.96 -56.30 -4.63
C LEU A 471 25.00 -57.52 -5.57
N ALA A 472 24.43 -57.43 -6.78
CA ALA A 472 24.49 -58.49 -7.78
C ALA A 472 25.92 -58.77 -8.24
N LYS A 473 26.76 -57.74 -8.36
CA LYS A 473 28.18 -57.88 -8.69
C LYS A 473 28.96 -58.53 -7.54
N GLN A 474 28.63 -58.21 -6.29
CA GLN A 474 29.20 -58.88 -5.11
C GLN A 474 28.79 -60.36 -5.03
N THR A 475 27.51 -60.69 -5.23
CA THR A 475 27.05 -62.09 -5.24
C THR A 475 27.61 -62.88 -6.42
N ALA A 476 27.77 -62.26 -7.60
CA ALA A 476 28.41 -62.89 -8.74
C ALA A 476 29.90 -63.17 -8.48
N ASN A 477 30.60 -62.24 -7.83
CA ASN A 477 31.98 -62.47 -7.41
C ASN A 477 32.07 -63.57 -6.34
N GLU A 478 31.26 -63.53 -5.27
CA GLU A 478 31.21 -64.58 -4.25
C GLU A 478 30.92 -65.96 -4.84
N ASN A 479 29.91 -66.09 -5.71
CA ASN A 479 29.60 -67.35 -6.38
C ASN A 479 30.74 -67.82 -7.29
N SER A 480 31.48 -66.90 -7.93
CA SER A 480 32.65 -67.25 -8.73
C SER A 480 33.78 -67.80 -7.86
N TYR A 481 34.04 -67.22 -6.68
CA TYR A 481 35.02 -67.76 -5.73
C TYR A 481 34.57 -69.12 -5.18
N HIS A 482 33.31 -69.24 -4.76
CA HIS A 482 32.75 -70.47 -4.21
C HIS A 482 32.74 -71.63 -5.22
N ASN A 483 32.47 -71.37 -6.50
CA ASN A 483 32.49 -72.38 -7.55
C ASN A 483 33.91 -72.82 -7.91
N VAL A 484 34.90 -71.91 -7.87
CA VAL A 484 36.32 -72.26 -8.04
C VAL A 484 36.82 -73.09 -6.85
N GLU A 485 36.37 -72.77 -5.64
CA GLU A 485 36.75 -73.47 -4.42
C GLU A 485 36.10 -74.87 -4.32
N MET A 486 34.86 -75.03 -4.80
CA MET A 486 34.20 -76.34 -4.91
C MET A 486 34.74 -77.21 -6.06
N ALA A 487 35.21 -76.62 -7.15
CA ALA A 487 35.84 -77.36 -8.25
C ALA A 487 37.23 -77.91 -7.89
N ASN A 488 37.91 -77.31 -6.90
CA ASN A 488 39.26 -77.69 -6.50
C ASN A 488 39.33 -78.62 -5.28
N ARG A 489 38.21 -79.10 -4.71
CA ARG A 489 38.23 -80.05 -3.59
C ARG A 489 38.23 -81.50 -4.09
N PRO A 490 39.28 -82.31 -3.81
CA PRO A 490 39.22 -83.75 -4.02
C PRO A 490 38.29 -84.40 -2.97
N ASN A 491 37.63 -85.49 -3.36
CA ASN A 491 36.81 -86.32 -2.45
C ASN A 491 37.65 -86.88 -1.30
N SER A 492 37.61 -86.23 -0.15
CA SER A 492 38.00 -86.81 1.14
C SER A 492 37.34 -86.02 2.28
N GLU A 493 36.56 -86.76 3.08
CA GLU A 493 36.15 -86.52 4.48
C GLU A 493 35.67 -85.11 4.89
N GLU A 494 34.41 -85.01 5.30
CA GLU A 494 33.84 -83.84 5.96
C GLU A 494 34.63 -83.48 7.23
N PRO A 495 35.21 -82.26 7.35
CA PRO A 495 35.71 -81.78 8.62
C PRO A 495 34.52 -81.38 9.50
N SER A 496 34.51 -81.82 10.75
CA SER A 496 33.51 -81.44 11.73
C SER A 496 33.57 -79.93 12.01
N ARG A 497 32.40 -79.26 11.91
CA ARG A 497 32.20 -77.82 12.19
C ARG A 497 32.67 -77.34 13.58
N GLU A 498 33.01 -78.26 14.49
CA GLU A 498 33.56 -77.94 15.81
C GLU A 498 35.00 -77.39 15.73
N GLY A 499 35.85 -77.93 14.86
CA GLY A 499 37.26 -77.48 14.77
C GLY A 499 37.43 -76.07 14.22
N GLU A 500 36.61 -75.70 13.23
CA GLU A 500 36.66 -74.38 12.58
C GLU A 500 36.13 -73.26 13.51
N PHE A 501 35.16 -73.59 14.37
CA PHE A 501 34.65 -72.65 15.37
C PHE A 501 35.64 -72.41 16.50
N ASP A 502 36.37 -73.45 16.93
CA ASP A 502 37.42 -73.33 17.95
C ASP A 502 38.62 -72.52 17.45
N GLU A 503 38.99 -72.67 16.17
CA GLU A 503 40.07 -71.89 15.54
C GLU A 503 39.70 -70.40 15.43
N LEU A 504 38.46 -70.10 15.01
CA LEU A 504 37.94 -68.72 14.98
C LEU A 504 37.85 -68.09 16.38
N LEU A 505 37.47 -68.87 17.39
CA LEU A 505 37.46 -68.43 18.79
C LEU A 505 38.87 -68.13 19.30
N GLN A 506 39.86 -68.91 18.88
CA GLN A 506 41.26 -68.71 19.26
C GLN A 506 41.85 -67.46 18.59
N ASP A 507 41.55 -67.23 17.31
CA ASP A 507 41.96 -66.03 16.59
C ASP A 507 41.32 -64.76 17.17
N TYR A 508 40.02 -64.81 17.50
CA TYR A 508 39.33 -63.68 18.14
C TYR A 508 39.95 -63.34 19.50
N LYS A 509 40.26 -64.35 20.33
CA LYS A 509 40.93 -64.14 21.62
C LYS A 509 42.31 -63.52 21.45
N SER A 510 43.12 -64.01 20.51
CA SER A 510 44.46 -63.45 20.26
C SER A 510 44.41 -61.99 19.84
N PHE A 511 43.44 -61.63 18.98
CA PHE A 511 43.23 -60.26 18.54
C PHE A 511 42.77 -59.36 19.69
N HIS A 512 41.81 -59.82 20.49
CA HIS A 512 41.29 -59.09 21.64
C HIS A 512 42.40 -58.79 22.66
N ASP A 513 43.21 -59.78 22.99
CA ASP A 513 44.30 -59.62 23.95
C ASP A 513 45.39 -58.64 23.43
N SER A 514 45.75 -58.74 22.14
CA SER A 514 46.69 -57.80 21.50
C SER A 514 46.16 -56.36 21.49
N TRP A 515 44.84 -56.20 21.31
CA TRP A 515 44.18 -54.90 21.30
C TRP A 515 44.15 -54.29 22.71
N VAL A 516 43.77 -55.08 23.72
CA VAL A 516 43.76 -54.65 25.13
C VAL A 516 45.18 -54.26 25.59
N GLU A 517 46.20 -55.00 25.17
CA GLU A 517 47.59 -54.68 25.50
C GLU A 517 48.08 -53.37 24.84
N ARG A 518 47.65 -53.10 23.59
CA ARG A 518 47.88 -51.80 22.93
C ARG A 518 47.17 -50.65 23.65
N CYS A 519 45.94 -50.84 24.10
CA CYS A 519 45.21 -49.83 24.86
C CYS A 519 45.87 -49.52 26.22
N LYS A 520 46.37 -50.55 26.94
CA LYS A 520 47.13 -50.35 28.19
C LYS A 520 48.44 -49.60 27.96
N LYS A 521 49.15 -49.86 26.84
CA LYS A 521 50.35 -49.08 26.44
C LYS A 521 50.05 -47.60 26.16
N LEU A 522 48.83 -47.27 25.74
CA LEU A 522 48.41 -45.88 25.52
C LEU A 522 48.00 -45.18 26.82
N GLN A 523 47.41 -45.90 27.80
CA GLN A 523 47.07 -45.34 29.12
C GLN A 523 48.29 -45.11 30.04
N GLY A 524 49.41 -45.82 29.81
CA GLY A 524 50.62 -45.73 30.65
C GLY A 524 51.64 -44.66 30.26
N LYS A 525 51.40 -43.85 29.21
CA LYS A 525 52.31 -42.77 28.81
C LYS A 525 51.78 -41.42 29.30
N PRO A 526 52.54 -40.64 30.09
CA PRO A 526 52.15 -39.28 30.42
C PRO A 526 52.11 -38.43 29.14
N LEU A 527 51.00 -37.71 28.94
CA LEU A 527 50.82 -36.73 27.88
C LEU A 527 51.83 -35.59 28.08
N HIS A 528 52.96 -35.64 27.38
CA HIS A 528 53.76 -34.44 27.14
C HIS A 528 53.04 -33.60 26.07
N GLY A 529 52.69 -32.38 26.47
CA GLY A 529 51.86 -31.47 25.69
C GLY A 529 52.49 -30.99 24.38
N CYS A 530 51.60 -30.71 23.45
CA CYS A 530 51.64 -29.60 22.49
C CYS A 530 50.19 -29.14 22.29
#